data_AF-A0A3D8VLH3-F1
#
_entry.id   AF-A0A3D8VLH3-F1
#
_cell.length_a   1.000
_cell.length_b   1.000
_cell.length_c   1.000
_cell.angle_alpha   90.00
_cell.angle_beta   90.00
_cell.angle_gamma   90.00
#
_symmetry.space_group_name_H-M   'P 1'
#
loop_
_entity.id
_entity.type
_entity.pdbx_description
1 polymer ?
#
loop_
_entity_poly.entity_id
_entity_poly.type
_entity_poly.pdbx_seq_one_letter_code
_entity_poly.pdbx_strand_id
1 'polypeptide(L)'
;MNIYEKIIGGLDDKREWRAMEERAKALPSEYHNAYKAIQKYMWTTGGPTDWKDTKRVFDGILDLFEQGAAENRKVTDLTGDDVAAFCDDLLADEKT
;
A
#
# COMPACT_ATOMS: atom_id res chain seq x y z
N MET A 1 -8.63 -10.01 -27.26
CA MET A 1 -8.95 -9.20 -26.07
C MET A 1 -9.56 -7.90 -26.56
N ASN A 2 -10.81 -7.60 -26.19
CA ASN A 2 -11.53 -6.42 -26.67
C ASN A 2 -11.03 -5.16 -25.95
N ILE A 3 -10.81 -4.08 -26.70
CA ILE A 3 -10.37 -2.78 -26.16
C ILE A 3 -11.29 -2.25 -25.05
N TYR A 4 -12.57 -2.61 -25.08
CA TYR A 4 -13.57 -2.23 -24.09
C TYR A 4 -13.25 -2.78 -22.69
N GLU A 5 -12.83 -4.03 -22.61
CA GLU A 5 -12.49 -4.67 -21.32
C GLU A 5 -11.25 -4.01 -20.71
N LYS A 6 -10.25 -3.65 -21.53
CA LYS A 6 -9.05 -2.91 -21.07
C LYS A 6 -9.38 -1.51 -20.56
N ILE A 7 -10.30 -0.80 -21.23
CA ILE A 7 -10.69 0.55 -20.83
C ILE A 7 -11.49 0.51 -19.51
N ILE A 8 -12.42 -0.44 -19.38
CA ILE A 8 -13.25 -0.59 -18.17
C ILE A 8 -12.39 -1.06 -16.98
N GLY A 9 -11.50 -2.04 -17.19
CA GLY A 9 -10.55 -2.49 -16.16
C GLY A 9 -9.69 -1.34 -15.65
N GLY A 10 -9.06 -0.56 -16.54
CA GLY A 10 -8.23 0.57 -16.13
C GLY A 10 -8.99 1.73 -15.46
N LEU A 11 -10.31 1.80 -15.57
CA LEU A 11 -11.13 2.76 -14.81
C LEU A 11 -11.45 2.25 -13.40
N ASP A 12 -11.71 0.94 -13.25
CA ASP A 12 -11.95 0.32 -11.95
C ASP A 12 -10.68 0.35 -11.10
N ASP A 13 -9.54 -0.03 -11.67
CA ASP A 13 -8.22 0.01 -11.00
C ASP A 13 -7.91 1.41 -10.45
N LYS A 14 -8.20 2.46 -11.24
CA LYS A 14 -8.02 3.86 -10.81
C LYS A 14 -8.98 4.27 -9.70
N ARG A 15 -10.21 3.75 -9.71
CA ARG A 15 -11.20 4.02 -8.66
C ARG A 15 -10.77 3.35 -7.35
N GLU A 16 -10.35 2.10 -7.42
CA GLU A 16 -9.82 1.36 -6.27
C GLU A 16 -8.56 2.02 -5.69
N TRP A 17 -7.62 2.45 -6.55
CA TRP A 17 -6.45 3.22 -6.11
C TRP A 17 -6.82 4.50 -5.37
N ARG A 18 -7.81 5.27 -5.88
CA ARG A 18 -8.29 6.47 -5.19
C ARG A 18 -8.88 6.15 -3.83
N ALA A 19 -9.65 5.08 -3.70
CA ALA A 19 -10.21 4.66 -2.42
C ALA A 19 -9.11 4.30 -1.39
N MET A 20 -8.03 3.63 -1.83
CA MET A 20 -6.86 3.36 -0.99
C MET A 20 -6.16 4.64 -0.53
N GLU A 21 -5.96 5.59 -1.46
CA GLU A 21 -5.38 6.90 -1.14
C GLU A 21 -6.22 7.67 -0.12
N GLU A 22 -7.56 7.58 -0.22
CA GLU A 22 -8.47 8.22 0.74
C GLU A 22 -8.41 7.55 2.12
N ARG A 23 -8.33 6.21 2.20
CA ARG A 23 -8.08 5.47 3.45
C ARG A 23 -6.78 5.92 4.09
N ALA A 24 -5.69 5.95 3.32
CA ALA A 24 -4.38 6.41 3.79
C ALA A 24 -4.43 7.85 4.34
N LYS A 25 -5.17 8.73 3.65
CA LYS A 25 -5.30 10.14 4.03
C LYS A 25 -6.15 10.36 5.28
N ALA A 26 -7.08 9.45 5.58
CA ALA A 26 -7.88 9.50 6.80
C ALA A 26 -7.08 9.12 8.06
N LEU A 27 -5.96 8.43 7.89
CA LEU A 27 -5.06 8.04 8.99
C LEU A 27 -4.30 9.25 9.55
N PRO A 28 -3.79 9.15 10.80
CA PRO A 28 -2.92 10.17 11.37
C PRO A 28 -1.69 10.46 10.50
N SER A 29 -1.16 11.68 10.58
CA SER A 29 -0.05 12.16 9.73
C SER A 29 1.15 11.22 9.69
N GLU A 30 1.54 10.63 10.82
CA GLU A 30 2.67 9.69 10.89
C GLU A 30 2.42 8.42 10.06
N TYR A 31 1.22 7.86 10.12
CA TYR A 31 0.79 6.70 9.32
C TYR A 31 0.72 7.02 7.84
N HIS A 32 0.14 8.18 7.49
CA HIS A 32 0.08 8.61 6.10
C HIS A 32 1.49 8.85 5.51
N ASN A 33 2.42 9.40 6.29
CA ASN A 33 3.80 9.60 5.85
C ASN A 33 4.53 8.28 5.63
N ALA A 34 4.36 7.30 6.53
CA ALA A 34 4.91 5.97 6.35
C ALA A 34 4.34 5.29 5.09
N TYR A 35 3.03 5.39 4.87
CA TYR A 35 2.38 4.87 3.67
C TYR A 35 2.95 5.49 2.38
N LYS A 36 3.18 6.81 2.38
CA LYS A 36 3.82 7.51 1.24
C LYS A 36 5.28 7.07 1.02
N ALA A 37 6.02 6.81 2.10
CA ALA A 37 7.38 6.28 2.01
C ALA A 37 7.40 4.87 1.40
N ILE A 38 6.49 4.00 1.84
CA ILE A 38 6.29 2.65 1.27
C ILE A 38 5.94 2.74 -0.22
N GLN A 39 4.99 3.59 -0.60
CA GLN A 39 4.64 3.82 -2.01
C GLN A 39 5.88 4.20 -2.83
N LYS A 40 6.64 5.19 -2.35
CA LYS A 40 7.84 5.64 -3.03
C LYS A 40 8.85 4.50 -3.18
N TYR A 41 9.09 3.74 -2.12
CA TYR A 41 10.01 2.61 -2.13
C TYR A 41 9.59 1.59 -3.18
N MET A 42 8.32 1.18 -3.16
CA MET A 42 7.73 0.21 -4.09
C MET A 42 7.92 0.62 -5.56
N TRP A 43 7.72 1.89 -5.89
CA TRP A 43 7.94 2.39 -7.25
C TRP A 43 9.42 2.48 -7.65
N THR A 44 10.34 2.58 -6.68
CA THR A 44 11.78 2.68 -6.95
C THR A 44 12.47 1.32 -7.08
N THR A 45 12.02 0.30 -6.34
CA THR A 45 12.64 -1.04 -6.32
C THR A 45 12.03 -2.01 -7.34
N GLY A 46 11.07 -1.55 -8.14
CA GLY A 46 10.39 -2.37 -9.14
C GLY A 46 9.34 -3.28 -8.53
N GLY A 47 8.44 -2.70 -7.73
CA GLY A 47 7.32 -3.35 -7.07
C GLY A 47 6.38 -4.13 -8.01
N PRO A 48 5.23 -4.61 -7.48
CA PRO A 48 4.37 -5.56 -8.18
C PRO A 48 4.02 -5.09 -9.60
N THR A 49 4.15 -6.01 -10.56
CA THR A 49 3.98 -5.73 -12.00
C THR A 49 2.53 -5.64 -12.42
N ASP A 50 1.62 -6.19 -11.60
CA ASP A 50 0.21 -6.32 -11.88
C ASP A 50 -0.63 -5.62 -10.79
N TRP A 51 -1.79 -5.10 -11.20
CA TRP A 51 -2.70 -4.35 -10.31
C TRP A 51 -3.17 -5.20 -9.13
N LYS A 52 -3.40 -6.50 -9.34
CA LYS A 52 -3.93 -7.41 -8.31
C LYS A 52 -2.98 -7.54 -7.11
N ASP A 53 -1.68 -7.70 -7.38
CA ASP A 53 -0.66 -7.83 -6.34
C ASP A 53 -0.42 -6.48 -5.67
N THR A 54 -0.37 -5.40 -6.45
CA THR A 54 -0.31 -4.02 -5.93
C THR A 54 -1.46 -3.78 -4.95
N LYS A 55 -2.69 -4.08 -5.35
CA LYS A 55 -3.88 -3.95 -4.53
C LYS A 55 -3.77 -4.79 -3.25
N ARG A 56 -3.36 -6.06 -3.36
CA ARG A 56 -3.23 -6.95 -2.20
C ARG A 56 -2.25 -6.41 -1.16
N VAL A 57 -1.07 -5.96 -1.60
CA VAL A 57 -0.03 -5.42 -0.72
C VAL A 57 -0.51 -4.15 -0.03
N PHE A 58 -0.99 -3.16 -0.80
CA PHE A 58 -1.42 -1.90 -0.22
C PHE A 58 -2.65 -2.03 0.67
N ASP A 59 -3.57 -2.95 0.36
CA ASP A 59 -4.73 -3.22 1.21
C ASP A 59 -4.31 -3.82 2.56
N GLY A 60 -3.35 -4.76 2.57
CA GLY A 60 -2.79 -5.32 3.81
C GLY A 60 -2.05 -4.29 4.67
N ILE A 61 -1.28 -3.39 4.05
CA ILE A 61 -0.60 -2.30 4.75
C ILE A 61 -1.62 -1.33 5.36
N LEU A 62 -2.66 -0.99 4.60
CA LEU A 62 -3.72 -0.12 5.09
C LEU A 62 -4.47 -0.74 6.27
N ASP A 63 -4.83 -2.03 6.17
CA ASP A 63 -5.50 -2.75 7.26
C ASP A 63 -4.64 -2.76 8.55
N LEU A 64 -3.34 -3.06 8.42
CA LEU A 64 -2.38 -3.00 9.53
C LEU A 64 -2.32 -1.60 10.15
N PHE A 65 -2.31 -0.57 9.31
CA PHE A 65 -2.20 0.82 9.75
C PHE A 65 -3.50 1.33 10.39
N GLU A 66 -4.65 0.96 9.84
CA GLU A 66 -5.98 1.27 10.38
C GLU A 66 -6.16 0.60 11.75
N GLN A 67 -5.78 -0.67 11.89
CA GLN A 67 -5.80 -1.36 13.17
C GLN A 67 -4.86 -0.69 14.18
N GLY A 68 -3.60 -0.45 13.80
CA GLY A 68 -2.64 0.20 14.69
C GLY A 68 -3.05 1.61 15.11
N ALA A 69 -3.63 2.39 14.21
CA ALA A 69 -4.15 3.71 14.51
C ALA A 69 -5.36 3.64 15.45
N ALA A 70 -6.27 2.68 15.28
CA ALA A 70 -7.39 2.44 16.19
C ALA A 70 -6.91 2.07 17.60
N GLU A 71 -5.81 1.32 17.69
CA GLU A 71 -5.15 0.96 18.95
C GLU A 71 -4.25 2.07 19.53
N ASN A 72 -4.17 3.25 18.89
CA ASN A 72 -3.28 4.37 19.28
C ASN A 72 -1.80 3.96 19.38
N ARG A 73 -1.37 2.98 18.57
CA ARG A 73 0.04 2.59 18.47
C ARG A 73 0.80 3.65 17.68
N LYS A 74 2.13 3.64 17.81
CA LYS A 74 3.00 4.43 16.94
C LYS A 74 3.23 3.68 15.64
N VAL A 75 3.38 4.40 14.54
CA VAL A 75 3.67 3.75 13.25
C VAL A 75 4.97 2.94 13.31
N THR A 76 5.98 3.43 14.03
CA THR A 76 7.27 2.75 14.24
C THR A 76 7.17 1.49 15.09
N ASP A 77 6.08 1.30 15.83
CA ASP A 77 5.80 0.06 16.56
C ASP A 77 5.30 -1.05 15.61
N LEU A 78 4.86 -0.68 14.40
CA LEU A 78 4.41 -1.60 13.35
C LEU A 78 5.47 -1.77 12.26
N THR A 79 6.05 -0.67 11.80
CA THR A 79 7.03 -0.65 10.72
C THR A 79 8.47 -0.78 11.20
N GLY A 80 8.72 -0.70 12.51
CA GLY A 80 10.06 -0.43 13.03
C GLY A 80 10.52 1.00 12.75
N ASP A 81 11.75 1.31 13.19
CA ASP A 81 12.40 2.61 12.97
C ASP A 81 12.81 2.80 11.50
N ASP A 82 13.06 1.70 10.79
CA ASP A 82 13.48 1.68 9.40
C ASP A 82 12.36 1.20 8.47
N VAL A 83 11.63 2.16 7.88
CA VAL A 83 10.51 1.88 6.97
C VAL A 83 10.97 1.16 5.69
N ALA A 84 12.23 1.33 5.27
CA ALA A 84 12.75 0.66 4.09
C ALA A 84 12.99 -0.83 4.37
N ALA A 85 13.53 -1.18 5.53
CA ALA A 85 13.68 -2.56 5.99
C ALA A 85 12.31 -3.26 6.10
N PHE A 86 11.28 -2.58 6.60
CA PHE A 86 9.91 -3.11 6.60
C PHE A 86 9.39 -3.39 5.18
N CYS A 87 9.64 -2.49 4.23
CA CYS A 87 9.24 -2.72 2.85
C CYS A 87 9.97 -3.91 2.21
N ASP A 88 11.26 -4.09 2.52
CA ASP A 88 12.06 -5.20 2.02
C ASP A 88 11.54 -6.55 2.54
N ASP A 89 11.25 -6.62 3.85
CA ASP A 89 10.67 -7.81 4.50
C ASP A 89 9.28 -8.15 3.93
N LEU A 90 8.42 -7.14 3.76
CA LEU A 90 7.09 -7.33 3.17
C LEU A 90 7.15 -7.85 1.72
N LEU A 91 8.11 -7.37 0.93
CA LEU A 91 8.33 -7.84 -0.44
C LEU A 91 9.00 -9.21 -0.53
N ALA A 92 9.79 -9.58 0.48
CA ALA A 92 10.41 -10.90 0.55
C ALA A 92 9.35 -11.99 0.81
N ASP A 93 8.34 -11.71 1.64
CA ASP A 93 7.25 -12.65 1.93
C ASP A 93 6.40 -12.95 0.69
N GLU A 94 6.08 -11.94 -0.14
CA GLU A 94 5.27 -12.12 -1.36
C GLU A 94 5.97 -12.92 -2.49
N LYS A 95 7.30 -13.08 -2.46
CA LYS A 95 8.05 -13.83 -3.48
C LYS A 95 8.10 -15.34 -3.25
N THR A 96 7.42 -15.87 -2.22
CA THR A 96 7.47 -17.29 -1.84
C THR A 96 6.16 -18.02 -2.14
#